data_AF-A0A5R8K7J7-F1
#
_entry.id   AF-A0A5R8K7J7-F1
#
_cell.length_a   1.000
_cell.length_b   1.000
_cell.length_c   1.000
_cell.angle_alpha   90.00
_cell.angle_beta   90.00
_cell.angle_gamma   90.00
#
_symmetry.space_group_name_H-M   'P 1'
#
loop_
_entity.id
_entity.type
_entity.pdbx_description
1 polymer ?
#
loop_
_entity_poly.entity_id
_entity_poly.type
_entity_poly.pdbx_seq_one_letter_code
_entity_poly.pdbx_strand_id
1 'polypeptide(L)'
;MNICLPKTIAAVTALTLLSGCANIQDDGTRTRTEGALAGSVLGGIAGGIIGHQSGRGWEGAAIGAAAGGLTGLAIGNHVANKKAAYRDEEAWLDACIARATQVNRDAVAYNNRLSNRIASLRSQVAAARASNNRSELRRLQTTVVTLRRETREQVELVDTEIDAQGEVVSETGSSNLRSRVSSLKSTRSSLRSNEERLADLGNQIDV
;
A
#
# COMPACT_ATOMS: atom_id res chain seq x y z
N MET A 1 43.22 -13.70 11.39
CA MET A 1 42.32 -14.83 11.10
C MET A 1 41.02 -14.26 10.55
N ASN A 2 40.79 -14.45 9.24
CA ASN A 2 39.57 -14.04 8.55
C ASN A 2 38.45 -15.01 8.92
N ILE A 3 37.30 -14.50 9.38
CA ILE A 3 36.08 -15.31 9.52
C ILE A 3 35.01 -14.68 8.62
N CYS A 4 34.77 -15.38 7.51
CA CYS A 4 33.78 -15.05 6.49
C CYS A 4 32.41 -15.53 6.99
N LEU A 5 31.50 -14.61 7.35
CA LEU A 5 30.12 -14.97 7.65
C LEU A 5 29.41 -15.41 6.35
N PRO A 6 28.83 -16.62 6.29
CA PRO A 6 28.21 -17.11 5.07
C PRO A 6 26.86 -16.42 4.82
N LYS A 7 26.61 -16.10 3.54
CA LYS A 7 25.39 -15.50 2.97
C LYS A 7 24.11 -16.36 3.14
N THR A 8 24.15 -17.41 3.95
CA THR A 8 23.08 -18.42 4.07
C THR A 8 22.08 -18.13 5.19
N ILE A 9 22.38 -17.22 6.12
CA ILE A 9 21.50 -16.94 7.28
C ILE A 9 20.25 -16.15 6.87
N ALA A 10 20.33 -15.28 5.84
CA ALA A 10 19.19 -14.48 5.38
C ALA A 10 18.08 -15.33 4.70
N ALA A 11 18.42 -16.49 4.15
CA ALA A 11 17.43 -17.41 3.57
C ALA A 11 16.63 -18.16 4.64
N VAL A 12 17.21 -18.38 5.83
CA VAL A 12 16.56 -19.14 6.91
C VAL A 12 15.57 -18.28 7.70
N THR A 13 15.77 -16.95 7.77
CA THR A 13 14.80 -16.04 8.40
C THR A 13 13.56 -15.79 7.52
N ALA A 14 13.63 -16.03 6.21
CA ALA A 14 12.46 -16.02 5.32
C ALA A 14 11.63 -17.31 5.41
N LEU A 15 12.26 -18.46 5.77
CA LEU A 15 11.55 -19.73 5.95
C LEU A 15 10.84 -19.86 7.31
N THR A 16 11.26 -19.12 8.33
CA THR A 16 10.63 -19.18 9.67
C THR A 16 9.31 -18.41 9.77
N LEU A 17 9.00 -17.54 8.79
CA LEU A 17 7.68 -16.90 8.68
C LEU A 17 6.65 -17.77 7.95
N LEU A 18 7.06 -18.86 7.30
CA LEU A 18 6.15 -19.82 6.64
C LEU A 18 5.65 -20.93 7.59
N SER A 19 6.29 -21.16 8.74
CA SER A 19 5.81 -22.14 9.73
C SER A 19 4.59 -21.67 10.53
N GLY A 20 4.10 -20.45 10.30
CA GLY A 20 2.81 -19.98 10.83
C GLY A 20 1.60 -20.33 9.95
N CYS A 21 1.79 -20.88 8.75
CA CYS A 21 0.73 -21.05 7.74
C CYS A 21 0.50 -22.50 7.30
N ALA A 22 0.79 -23.50 8.16
CA ALA A 22 0.58 -24.91 7.83
C ALA A 22 -0.57 -25.59 8.60
N ASN A 23 -1.32 -24.89 9.46
CA ASN A 23 -2.33 -25.53 10.32
C ASN A 23 -3.67 -24.80 10.42
N ILE A 24 -4.24 -24.38 9.29
CA ILE A 24 -5.64 -23.89 9.24
C ILE A 24 -6.43 -24.78 8.29
N GLN A 25 -7.07 -25.79 8.87
CA GLN A 25 -8.16 -26.54 8.26
C GLN A 25 -9.46 -25.78 8.53
N ASP A 26 -9.81 -24.82 7.68
CA ASP A 26 -11.16 -24.25 7.62
C ASP A 26 -11.40 -23.56 6.27
N ASP A 27 -12.40 -24.03 5.52
CA ASP A 27 -12.69 -23.68 4.12
C ASP A 27 -12.97 -22.18 3.91
N GLY A 28 -13.45 -21.47 4.93
CA GLY A 28 -13.64 -20.02 4.88
C GLY A 28 -12.35 -19.20 4.92
N THR A 29 -11.22 -19.83 5.25
CA THR A 29 -9.92 -19.16 5.36
C THR A 29 -9.19 -19.15 4.03
N ARG A 30 -9.42 -20.15 3.17
CA ARG A 30 -8.70 -20.31 1.90
C ARG A 30 -8.84 -19.12 0.95
N THR A 31 -10.03 -18.53 0.83
CA THR A 31 -10.25 -17.32 0.00
C THR A 31 -9.59 -16.07 0.60
N ARG A 32 -9.51 -15.97 1.93
CA ARG A 32 -8.81 -14.86 2.61
C ARG A 32 -7.30 -15.02 2.53
N THR A 33 -6.81 -16.26 2.58
CA THR A 33 -5.39 -16.59 2.49
C THR A 33 -4.86 -16.45 1.07
N GLU A 34 -5.62 -16.82 0.04
CA GLU A 34 -5.26 -16.54 -1.36
C GLU A 34 -5.29 -15.04 -1.68
N GLY A 35 -6.27 -14.28 -1.15
CA GLY A 35 -6.30 -12.83 -1.25
C GLY A 35 -5.16 -12.14 -0.49
N ALA A 36 -4.77 -12.66 0.68
CA ALA A 36 -3.62 -12.18 1.44
C ALA A 36 -2.29 -12.54 0.76
N LEU A 37 -2.19 -13.72 0.12
CA LEU A 37 -1.03 -14.11 -0.67
C LEU A 37 -0.89 -13.23 -1.93
N ALA A 38 -1.97 -13.00 -2.67
CA ALA A 38 -1.96 -12.10 -3.83
C ALA A 38 -1.66 -10.64 -3.42
N GLY A 39 -2.24 -10.15 -2.32
CA GLY A 39 -1.94 -8.83 -1.75
C GLY A 39 -0.50 -8.70 -1.24
N SER A 40 0.08 -9.79 -0.72
CA SER A 40 1.49 -9.86 -0.29
C SER A 40 2.47 -9.94 -1.46
N VAL A 41 2.05 -10.48 -2.61
CA VAL A 41 2.88 -10.51 -3.83
C VAL A 41 2.99 -9.11 -4.43
N LEU A 42 1.93 -8.29 -4.40
CA LEU A 42 2.02 -6.90 -4.87
C LEU A 42 2.73 -5.98 -3.87
N GLY A 43 2.36 -5.99 -2.57
CA GLY A 43 3.05 -5.16 -1.56
C GLY A 43 4.48 -5.61 -1.23
N GLY A 44 4.80 -6.88 -1.48
CA GLY A 44 6.14 -7.45 -1.28
C GLY A 44 7.13 -7.11 -2.38
N ILE A 45 6.67 -6.74 -3.58
CA ILE A 45 7.57 -6.37 -4.69
C ILE A 45 8.22 -5.01 -4.41
N ALA A 46 7.47 -3.96 -4.01
CA ALA A 46 8.12 -2.77 -3.46
C ALA A 46 8.87 -3.10 -2.17
N GLY A 47 8.26 -3.79 -1.20
CA GLY A 47 8.91 -4.08 0.08
C GLY A 47 10.30 -4.73 -0.05
N GLY A 48 10.43 -5.69 -0.97
CA GLY A 48 11.67 -6.42 -1.26
C GLY A 48 12.66 -5.66 -2.14
N ILE A 49 12.20 -5.02 -3.22
CA ILE A 49 13.08 -4.23 -4.13
C ILE A 49 13.60 -2.98 -3.41
N ILE A 50 12.71 -2.28 -2.72
CA ILE A 50 12.99 -1.05 -1.96
C ILE A 50 13.82 -1.37 -0.71
N GLY A 51 13.58 -2.53 -0.09
CA GLY A 51 14.26 -2.92 1.14
C GLY A 51 15.67 -3.45 0.94
N HIS A 52 15.91 -4.26 -0.10
CA HIS A 52 17.22 -4.88 -0.32
C HIS A 52 18.28 -3.90 -0.87
N GLN A 53 17.89 -2.81 -1.54
CA GLN A 53 18.84 -2.02 -2.35
C GLN A 53 19.22 -0.64 -1.81
N SER A 54 18.44 -0.02 -0.91
CA SER A 54 18.67 1.37 -0.47
C SER A 54 19.42 1.53 0.86
N GLY A 55 19.90 0.45 1.49
CA GLY A 55 20.42 0.49 2.87
C GLY A 55 19.37 0.86 3.94
N ARG A 56 18.09 0.95 3.53
CA ARG A 56 16.92 1.36 4.34
C ARG A 56 15.81 0.32 4.22
N GLY A 57 16.17 -0.93 4.52
CA GLY A 57 15.31 -2.13 4.45
C GLY A 57 13.92 -1.94 5.06
N TRP A 58 13.90 -1.30 6.21
CA TRP A 58 12.71 -1.12 7.03
C TRP A 58 11.69 -0.14 6.41
N GLU A 59 12.12 0.88 5.66
CA GLU A 59 11.19 1.84 5.03
C GLU A 59 10.47 1.24 3.83
N GLY A 60 11.17 0.42 3.04
CA GLY A 60 10.56 -0.31 1.93
C GLY A 60 9.51 -1.31 2.41
N ALA A 61 9.88 -2.13 3.39
CA ALA A 61 8.95 -3.06 4.02
C ALA A 61 7.74 -2.34 4.64
N ALA A 62 7.93 -1.16 5.26
CA ALA A 62 6.84 -0.39 5.81
C ALA A 62 5.89 0.18 4.74
N ILE A 63 6.40 0.67 3.61
CA ILE A 63 5.54 1.13 2.49
C ILE A 63 4.77 -0.05 1.90
N GLY A 64 5.45 -1.17 1.64
CA GLY A 64 4.83 -2.39 1.13
C GLY A 64 3.76 -2.96 2.05
N ALA A 65 3.98 -2.93 3.37
CA ALA A 65 3.00 -3.34 4.37
C ALA A 65 1.77 -2.40 4.40
N ALA A 66 1.97 -1.08 4.25
CA ALA A 66 0.85 -0.15 4.17
C ALA A 66 0.03 -0.32 2.88
N ALA A 67 0.71 -0.52 1.74
CA ALA A 67 0.06 -0.82 0.47
C ALA A 67 -0.73 -2.13 0.54
N GLY A 68 -0.12 -3.20 1.06
CA GLY A 68 -0.78 -4.50 1.24
C GLY A 68 -1.97 -4.45 2.20
N GLY A 69 -1.90 -3.62 3.25
CA GLY A 69 -3.01 -3.41 4.19
C GLY A 69 -4.26 -2.84 3.50
N LEU A 70 -4.08 -1.79 2.69
CA LEU A 70 -5.18 -1.20 1.92
C LEU A 70 -5.76 -2.15 0.89
N THR A 71 -4.90 -2.86 0.14
CA THR A 71 -5.33 -3.84 -0.86
C THR A 71 -6.09 -5.00 -0.24
N GLY A 72 -5.62 -5.54 0.88
CA GLY A 72 -6.30 -6.60 1.61
C GLY A 72 -7.67 -6.18 2.15
N LEU A 73 -7.81 -4.92 2.57
CA LEU A 73 -9.09 -4.35 2.95
C LEU A 73 -10.01 -4.23 1.74
N ALA A 74 -9.56 -3.60 0.66
CA ALA A 74 -10.38 -3.31 -0.52
C ALA A 74 -10.99 -4.56 -1.16
N ILE A 75 -10.20 -5.62 -1.34
CA ILE A 75 -10.63 -6.85 -2.01
C ILE A 75 -11.55 -7.71 -1.14
N GLY A 76 -11.41 -7.66 0.20
CA GLY A 76 -12.02 -8.65 1.08
C GLY A 76 -13.44 -8.35 1.59
N ASN A 77 -13.85 -7.08 1.70
CA ASN A 77 -15.08 -6.78 2.45
C ASN A 77 -15.74 -5.46 2.06
N HIS A 78 -16.56 -5.50 1.01
CA HIS A 78 -17.36 -4.36 0.61
C HIS A 78 -18.65 -4.29 1.44
N VAL A 79 -18.52 -3.70 2.63
CA VAL A 79 -19.62 -3.56 3.61
C VAL A 79 -20.83 -2.82 3.00
N ALA A 80 -20.57 -1.82 2.15
CA ALA A 80 -21.61 -1.08 1.43
C ALA A 80 -22.56 -2.01 0.65
N ASN A 81 -22.03 -3.04 -0.03
CA ASN A 81 -22.82 -3.97 -0.86
C ASN A 81 -23.54 -5.06 -0.05
N LYS A 82 -23.31 -5.15 1.27
CA LYS A 82 -23.82 -6.22 2.13
C LYS A 82 -24.96 -5.76 3.06
N LYS A 83 -25.72 -4.73 2.68
CA LYS A 83 -26.84 -4.21 3.50
C LYS A 83 -27.78 -5.32 4.01
N ALA A 84 -28.13 -6.29 3.16
CA ALA A 84 -28.99 -7.42 3.49
C ALA A 84 -28.44 -8.40 4.55
N ALA A 85 -27.13 -8.34 4.85
CA ALA A 85 -26.51 -9.17 5.89
C ALA A 85 -26.62 -8.55 7.29
N TYR A 86 -27.11 -7.31 7.41
CA TYR A 86 -27.27 -6.61 8.68
C TYR A 86 -28.71 -6.71 9.18
N ARG A 87 -28.87 -6.72 10.51
CA ARG A 87 -30.17 -6.82 11.16
C ARG A 87 -30.97 -5.53 11.00
N ASP A 88 -30.28 -4.38 11.08
CA ASP A 88 -30.86 -3.05 11.04
C ASP A 88 -29.93 -2.07 10.29
N GLU A 89 -30.50 -0.97 9.78
CA GLU A 89 -29.78 0.02 8.96
C GLU A 89 -28.66 0.74 9.73
N GLU A 90 -28.87 1.01 11.01
CA GLU A 90 -27.88 1.67 11.88
C GLU A 90 -26.59 0.84 11.99
N ALA A 91 -26.73 -0.47 12.22
CA ALA A 91 -25.58 -1.38 12.31
C ALA A 91 -24.81 -1.48 10.99
N TRP A 92 -25.51 -1.39 9.85
CA TRP A 92 -24.89 -1.34 8.54
C TRP A 92 -24.14 -0.01 8.31
N LEU A 93 -24.78 1.12 8.65
CA LEU A 93 -24.17 2.45 8.56
C LEU A 93 -22.91 2.57 9.43
N ASP A 94 -22.94 2.04 10.66
CA ASP A 94 -21.78 1.99 11.54
C ASP A 94 -20.63 1.18 10.93
N ALA A 95 -20.95 0.05 10.31
CA ALA A 95 -19.97 -0.77 9.62
C ALA A 95 -19.39 -0.04 8.38
N CYS A 96 -20.21 0.69 7.62
CA CYS A 96 -19.77 1.55 6.52
C CYS A 96 -18.85 2.68 7.02
N ILE A 97 -19.20 3.34 8.12
CA ILE A 97 -18.38 4.39 8.74
C ILE A 97 -17.04 3.82 9.25
N ALA A 98 -17.07 2.67 9.91
CA ALA A 98 -15.87 1.99 10.41
C ALA A 98 -14.94 1.64 9.24
N ARG A 99 -15.52 1.11 8.16
CA ARG A 99 -14.80 0.77 6.94
C ARG A 99 -14.15 1.98 6.28
N ALA A 100 -14.92 3.04 6.01
CA ALA A 100 -14.41 4.27 5.41
C ALA A 100 -13.31 4.91 6.28
N THR A 101 -13.46 4.83 7.60
CA THR A 101 -12.45 5.31 8.57
C THR A 101 -11.16 4.50 8.48
N GLN A 102 -11.26 3.17 8.41
CA GLN A 102 -10.10 2.28 8.31
C GLN A 102 -9.34 2.49 7.00
N VAL A 103 -10.04 2.49 5.86
CA VAL A 103 -9.42 2.74 4.55
C VAL A 103 -8.75 4.12 4.54
N ASN A 104 -9.39 5.15 5.07
CA ASN A 104 -8.78 6.48 5.12
C ASN A 104 -7.53 6.51 6.02
N ARG A 105 -7.56 5.84 7.18
CA ARG A 105 -6.40 5.75 8.09
C ARG A 105 -5.21 5.09 7.39
N ASP A 106 -5.44 3.97 6.72
CA ASP A 106 -4.37 3.21 6.07
C ASP A 106 -3.83 3.97 4.84
N ALA A 107 -4.70 4.66 4.10
CA ALA A 107 -4.34 5.52 2.97
C ALA A 107 -3.50 6.71 3.42
N VAL A 108 -3.84 7.35 4.55
CA VAL A 108 -3.03 8.42 5.16
C VAL A 108 -1.68 7.87 5.60
N ALA A 109 -1.63 6.70 6.24
CA ALA A 109 -0.38 6.09 6.67
C ALA A 109 0.55 5.76 5.49
N TYR A 110 -0.01 5.19 4.41
CA TYR A 110 0.71 4.97 3.15
C TYR A 110 1.21 6.29 2.56
N ASN A 111 0.35 7.31 2.44
CA ASN A 111 0.69 8.61 1.85
C ASN A 111 1.81 9.35 2.61
N ASN A 112 1.81 9.27 3.94
CA ASN A 112 2.86 9.87 4.78
C ASN A 112 4.22 9.19 4.54
N ARG A 113 4.23 7.84 4.48
CA ARG A 113 5.46 7.07 4.18
C ARG A 113 5.96 7.35 2.76
N LEU A 114 5.04 7.41 1.80
CA LEU A 114 5.34 7.74 0.41
C LEU A 114 5.97 9.13 0.26
N SER A 115 5.42 10.12 0.96
CA SER A 115 5.94 11.50 0.95
C SER A 115 7.40 11.58 1.43
N ASN A 116 7.71 10.89 2.54
CA ASN A 116 9.08 10.80 3.07
C ASN A 116 10.01 10.09 2.08
N ARG A 117 9.51 9.03 1.42
CA ARG A 117 10.30 8.28 0.44
C ARG A 117 10.59 9.09 -0.82
N ILE A 118 9.62 9.85 -1.33
CA ILE A 118 9.83 10.76 -2.48
C ILE A 118 10.92 11.78 -2.16
N ALA A 119 10.92 12.35 -0.94
CA ALA A 119 11.97 13.27 -0.51
C ALA A 119 13.36 12.59 -0.49
N SER A 120 13.45 11.37 0.05
CA SER A 120 14.68 10.59 0.05
C SER A 120 15.16 10.25 -1.37
N LEU A 121 14.26 9.82 -2.25
CA LEU A 121 14.60 9.48 -3.64
C LEU A 121 15.11 10.70 -4.41
N ARG A 122 14.51 11.88 -4.23
CA ARG A 122 15.01 13.13 -4.82
C ARG A 122 16.45 13.41 -4.42
N SER A 123 16.78 13.24 -3.13
CA SER A 123 18.15 13.40 -2.64
C SER A 123 19.12 12.36 -3.24
N GLN A 124 18.69 11.10 -3.35
CA GLN A 124 19.51 10.02 -3.92
C GLN A 124 19.77 10.25 -5.42
N VAL A 125 18.76 10.68 -6.18
CA VAL A 125 18.89 11.02 -7.60
C VAL A 125 19.87 12.17 -7.80
N ALA A 126 19.76 13.22 -7.00
CA ALA A 126 20.70 14.35 -7.05
C ALA A 126 22.13 13.92 -6.76
N ALA A 127 22.36 13.10 -5.72
CA ALA A 127 23.68 12.58 -5.37
C ALA A 127 24.24 11.66 -6.47
N ALA A 128 23.44 10.73 -7.00
CA ALA A 128 23.86 9.82 -8.05
C ALA A 128 24.22 10.57 -9.35
N ARG A 129 23.48 11.63 -9.69
CA ARG A 129 23.84 12.54 -10.80
C ARG A 129 25.15 13.26 -10.55
N ALA A 130 25.34 13.85 -9.36
CA ALA A 130 26.57 14.55 -9.02
C ALA A 130 27.80 13.64 -9.05
N SER A 131 27.65 12.37 -8.68
CA SER A 131 28.71 11.36 -8.74
C SER A 131 28.79 10.60 -10.08
N ASN A 132 28.00 11.00 -11.09
CA ASN A 132 27.88 10.32 -12.39
C ASN A 132 27.65 8.79 -12.28
N ASN A 133 26.96 8.35 -11.22
CA ASN A 133 26.75 6.95 -10.90
C ASN A 133 25.54 6.40 -11.67
N ARG A 134 25.77 6.03 -12.94
CA ARG A 134 24.73 5.53 -13.84
C ARG A 134 24.04 4.25 -13.35
N SER A 135 24.75 3.37 -12.64
CA SER A 135 24.15 2.17 -12.07
C SER A 135 23.13 2.50 -10.99
N GLU A 136 23.42 3.50 -10.16
CA GLU A 136 22.51 3.92 -9.10
C GLU A 136 21.28 4.64 -9.67
N LEU A 137 21.46 5.47 -10.69
CA LEU A 137 20.34 6.09 -11.40
C LEU A 137 19.36 5.04 -11.96
N ARG A 138 19.83 3.98 -12.61
CA ARG A 138 18.95 2.90 -13.10
C ARG A 138 18.16 2.22 -11.98
N ARG A 139 18.78 1.99 -10.82
CA ARG A 139 18.10 1.39 -9.65
C ARG A 139 17.04 2.32 -9.07
N LEU A 140 17.37 3.60 -8.95
CA LEU A 140 16.43 4.63 -8.52
C LEU A 140 15.26 4.74 -9.51
N GLN A 141 15.51 4.60 -10.81
CA GLN A 141 14.46 4.58 -11.83
C GLN A 141 13.48 3.42 -11.60
N THR A 142 14.00 2.20 -11.42
CA THR A 142 13.15 1.04 -11.11
C THR A 142 12.31 1.28 -9.87
N THR A 143 12.91 1.84 -8.81
CA THR A 143 12.21 2.16 -7.56
C THR A 143 11.07 3.16 -7.77
N VAL A 144 11.31 4.23 -8.52
CA VAL A 144 10.32 5.26 -8.83
C VAL A 144 9.15 4.68 -9.64
N VAL A 145 9.44 3.88 -10.66
CA VAL A 145 8.41 3.23 -11.50
C VAL A 145 7.55 2.28 -10.66
N THR A 146 8.17 1.45 -9.81
CA THR A 146 7.43 0.54 -8.91
C THR A 146 6.54 1.31 -7.95
N LEU A 147 7.07 2.32 -7.24
CA LEU A 147 6.28 3.13 -6.30
C LEU A 147 5.14 3.86 -6.99
N ARG A 148 5.35 4.37 -8.21
CA ARG A 148 4.30 5.04 -8.98
C ARG A 148 3.17 4.08 -9.32
N ARG A 149 3.49 2.86 -9.76
CA ARG A 149 2.49 1.83 -10.05
C ARG A 149 1.69 1.47 -8.80
N GLU A 150 2.35 1.21 -7.68
CA GLU A 150 1.65 0.92 -6.43
C GLU A 150 0.79 2.09 -5.95
N THR A 151 1.29 3.32 -6.05
CA THR A 151 0.52 4.51 -5.67
C THR A 151 -0.76 4.61 -6.51
N ARG A 152 -0.68 4.31 -7.81
CA ARG A 152 -1.85 4.27 -8.70
C ARG A 152 -2.86 3.20 -8.27
N GLU A 153 -2.39 1.99 -7.97
CA GLU A 153 -3.24 0.93 -7.44
C GLU A 153 -3.93 1.40 -6.15
N GLN A 154 -3.20 2.04 -5.22
CA GLN A 154 -3.79 2.60 -3.99
C GLN A 154 -4.82 3.71 -4.24
N VAL A 155 -4.59 4.57 -5.23
CA VAL A 155 -5.56 5.60 -5.65
C VAL A 155 -6.86 4.94 -6.13
N GLU A 156 -6.77 3.89 -6.93
CA GLU A 156 -7.94 3.16 -7.45
C GLU A 156 -8.75 2.47 -6.35
N LEU A 157 -8.08 1.90 -5.34
CA LEU A 157 -8.75 1.31 -4.18
C LEU A 157 -9.51 2.35 -3.36
N VAL A 158 -8.89 3.53 -3.16
CA VAL A 158 -9.55 4.64 -2.45
C VAL A 158 -10.69 5.23 -3.29
N ASP A 159 -10.55 5.31 -4.61
CA ASP A 159 -11.64 5.69 -5.53
C ASP A 159 -12.84 4.74 -5.41
N THR A 160 -12.59 3.43 -5.45
CA THR A 160 -13.63 2.41 -5.29
C THR A 160 -14.38 2.55 -3.96
N GLU A 161 -13.65 2.82 -2.85
CA GLU A 161 -14.27 3.05 -1.55
C GLU A 161 -15.05 4.38 -1.50
N ILE A 162 -14.57 5.44 -2.18
CA ILE A 162 -15.30 6.72 -2.29
C ILE A 162 -16.63 6.53 -3.01
N ASP A 163 -16.62 5.80 -4.12
CA ASP A 163 -17.81 5.60 -4.95
C ASP A 163 -18.87 4.80 -4.20
N ALA A 164 -18.46 3.68 -3.61
CA ALA A 164 -19.28 2.84 -2.77
C ALA A 164 -19.95 3.56 -1.60
N GLN A 165 -19.15 4.28 -0.80
CA GLN A 165 -19.68 5.02 0.33
C GLN A 165 -20.49 6.25 -0.15
N GLY A 166 -20.22 6.74 -1.35
CA GLY A 166 -21.00 7.77 -2.03
C GLY A 166 -22.41 7.31 -2.39
N GLU A 167 -22.56 6.08 -2.85
CA GLU A 167 -23.87 5.44 -3.09
C GLU A 167 -24.65 5.34 -1.77
N VAL A 168 -24.03 4.82 -0.71
CA VAL A 168 -24.66 4.73 0.62
C VAL A 168 -25.08 6.10 1.15
N VAL A 169 -24.26 7.14 0.97
CA VAL A 169 -24.61 8.51 1.35
C VAL A 169 -25.80 9.04 0.56
N SER A 170 -25.93 8.66 -0.71
CA SER A 170 -27.02 9.07 -1.58
C SER A 170 -28.33 8.39 -1.22
N GLU A 171 -28.28 7.11 -0.80
CA GLU A 171 -29.44 6.35 -0.34
C GLU A 171 -29.94 6.77 1.05
N THR A 172 -29.01 6.96 2.00
CA THR A 172 -29.35 7.14 3.43
C THR A 172 -29.36 8.59 3.88
N GLY A 173 -28.71 9.49 3.14
CA GLY A 173 -28.51 10.88 3.56
C GLY A 173 -27.52 11.06 4.72
N SER A 174 -26.82 10.01 5.17
CA SER A 174 -25.95 10.05 6.35
C SER A 174 -24.86 11.13 6.27
N SER A 175 -24.92 12.11 7.18
CA SER A 175 -23.95 13.22 7.29
C SER A 175 -22.58 12.75 7.77
N ASN A 176 -22.56 11.83 8.74
CA ASN A 176 -21.34 11.23 9.27
C ASN A 176 -20.56 10.50 8.17
N LEU A 177 -21.25 9.68 7.37
CA LEU A 177 -20.61 8.96 6.28
C LEU A 177 -20.14 9.92 5.17
N ARG A 178 -20.94 10.95 4.86
CA ARG A 178 -20.54 12.01 3.91
C ARG A 178 -19.24 12.70 4.33
N SER A 179 -19.04 12.96 5.61
CA SER A 179 -17.77 13.50 6.14
C SER A 179 -16.59 12.53 5.93
N ARG A 180 -16.82 11.22 6.03
CA ARG A 180 -15.78 10.20 5.79
C ARG A 180 -15.43 10.10 4.31
N VAL A 181 -16.42 10.16 3.42
CA VAL A 181 -16.22 10.24 1.97
C VAL A 181 -15.40 11.48 1.60
N SER A 182 -15.68 12.64 2.19
CA SER A 182 -14.87 13.85 1.97
C SER A 182 -13.42 13.69 2.43
N SER A 183 -13.20 12.98 3.55
CA SER A 183 -11.84 12.69 4.04
C SER A 183 -11.09 11.76 3.08
N LEU A 184 -11.74 10.71 2.59
CA LEU A 184 -11.18 9.81 1.57
C LEU A 184 -10.82 10.58 0.29
N LYS A 185 -11.70 11.46 -0.19
CA LYS A 185 -11.43 12.32 -1.37
C LYS A 185 -10.19 13.19 -1.18
N SER A 186 -10.01 13.79 0.00
CA SER A 186 -8.82 14.58 0.34
C SER A 186 -7.54 13.72 0.34
N THR A 187 -7.60 12.53 0.93
CA THR A 187 -6.47 11.60 0.95
C THR A 187 -6.10 11.11 -0.45
N ARG A 188 -7.09 10.76 -1.28
CA ARG A 188 -6.91 10.40 -2.68
C ARG A 188 -6.21 11.51 -3.47
N SER A 189 -6.66 12.77 -3.34
CA SER A 189 -6.01 13.90 -4.02
C SER A 189 -4.54 14.03 -3.62
N SER A 190 -4.22 13.80 -2.34
CA SER A 190 -2.83 13.81 -1.85
C SER A 190 -2.01 12.66 -2.45
N LEU A 191 -2.59 11.47 -2.58
CA LEU A 191 -1.95 10.32 -3.23
C LEU A 191 -1.66 10.58 -4.71
N ARG A 192 -2.63 11.14 -5.45
CA ARG A 192 -2.44 11.52 -6.87
C ARG A 192 -1.32 12.55 -7.03
N SER A 193 -1.25 13.55 -6.15
CA SER A 193 -0.13 14.50 -6.16
C SER A 193 1.22 13.82 -5.93
N ASN A 194 1.29 12.80 -5.06
CA ASN A 194 2.52 12.03 -4.88
C ASN A 194 2.82 11.08 -6.07
N GLU A 195 1.81 10.55 -6.77
CA GLU A 195 1.99 9.83 -8.04
C GLU A 195 2.64 10.73 -9.10
N GLU A 196 2.16 11.97 -9.25
CA GLU A 196 2.73 12.96 -10.17
C GLU A 196 4.19 13.28 -9.82
N ARG A 197 4.48 13.50 -8.53
CA ARG A 197 5.86 13.74 -8.06
C ARG A 197 6.80 12.58 -8.35
N LEU A 198 6.31 11.33 -8.33
CA LEU A 198 7.07 10.16 -8.74
C LEU A 198 7.26 10.13 -10.26
N ALA A 199 6.23 10.46 -11.05
CA ALA A 199 6.35 10.56 -12.50
C ALA A 199 7.42 11.59 -12.91
N ASP A 200 7.39 12.78 -12.31
CA ASP A 200 8.39 13.83 -12.54
C ASP A 200 9.80 13.40 -12.17
N LEU A 201 9.95 12.65 -11.08
CA LEU A 201 11.25 12.13 -10.67
C LEU A 201 11.76 11.06 -11.64
N GLY A 202 10.87 10.22 -12.17
CA GLY A 202 11.22 9.20 -13.15
C GLY A 202 11.65 9.80 -14.48
N ASN A 203 10.96 10.85 -14.94
CA ASN A 203 11.32 11.59 -16.16
C ASN A 203 12.69 12.26 -16.04
N GLN A 204 13.07 12.69 -14.83
CA GLN A 204 14.39 13.26 -14.58
C GLN A 204 15.50 12.20 -14.73
N ILE A 205 15.29 10.98 -14.27
CA ILE A 205 16.35 9.96 -14.30
C ILE A 205 16.59 9.40 -15.72
N ASP A 206 15.58 9.46 -16.59
CA ASP A 206 15.62 8.94 -17.97
C ASP A 206 16.41 9.83 -18.98
N VAL A 207 17.02 10.92 -18.49
CA VAL A 207 17.82 11.90 -19.27
C VAL A 207 19.31 11.65 -19.10
#